data_AF-A0A959C9Y6-F1
#
_entry.id   AF-A0A959C9Y6-F1
#
_cell.length_a   1.000
_cell.length_b   1.000
_cell.length_c   1.000
_cell.angle_alpha   90.00
_cell.angle_beta   90.00
_cell.angle_gamma   90.00
#
_symmetry.space_group_name_H-M   'P 1'
#
loop_
_entity.id
_entity.type
_entity.pdbx_description
1 polymer ?
#
loop_
_entity_poly.entity_id
_entity_poly.type
_entity_poly.pdbx_seq_one_letter_code
_entity_poly.pdbx_strand_id
1 'polypeptide(L)'
;IGFIGNLDSQRIDYPLLKRTALAHPGKTLLLVGPVNSKEPHAIGLDKLPNVVMTGSRKLSELPALLQHMDIALIPFRCNKLTESIYPLKINEYLAAGKPVVTTSFSADIRRFSGLVYLAASHDDFLEQIEASLRENDPALREKRSAFARQNSWPARILELRELIDVYSGIEPALQYEENERA
;
A
#
# COMPACT_ATOMS: atom_id res chain seq x y z
N ILE A 1 5.42 -10.84 -5.52
CA ILE A 1 4.27 -9.89 -5.57
C ILE A 1 3.51 -10.01 -4.26
N GLY A 2 3.13 -8.92 -3.57
CA GLY A 2 2.40 -9.10 -2.31
C GLY A 2 1.58 -7.93 -1.79
N PHE A 3 0.73 -8.22 -0.81
CA PHE A 3 -0.10 -7.26 -0.07
C PHE A 3 0.06 -7.53 1.41
N ILE A 4 0.15 -6.46 2.21
CA ILE A 4 0.18 -6.52 3.67
C ILE A 4 -1.02 -5.74 4.19
N GLY A 5 -1.92 -6.38 4.92
CA GLY A 5 -3.09 -5.73 5.49
C GLY A 5 -4.21 -6.67 5.88
N ASN A 6 -5.27 -6.08 6.44
CA ASN A 6 -6.51 -6.81 6.70
C ASN A 6 -7.13 -7.27 5.38
N LEU A 7 -7.35 -8.58 5.25
CA LEU A 7 -7.98 -9.19 4.10
C LEU A 7 -9.48 -9.32 4.38
N ASP A 8 -10.24 -8.26 4.12
CA ASP A 8 -11.71 -8.23 4.21
C ASP A 8 -12.38 -8.07 2.84
N SER A 9 -13.64 -8.52 2.74
CA SER A 9 -14.44 -8.47 1.51
C SER A 9 -14.92 -7.09 1.12
N GLN A 10 -14.93 -6.11 2.04
CA GLN A 10 -15.43 -4.77 1.74
C GLN A 10 -14.40 -3.96 0.95
N ARG A 11 -13.11 -4.18 1.23
CA ARG A 11 -11.99 -3.48 0.60
C ARG A 11 -11.30 -4.31 -0.45
N ILE A 12 -11.00 -5.58 -0.21
CA ILE A 12 -10.15 -6.37 -1.11
C ILE A 12 -10.94 -6.90 -2.30
N ASP A 13 -10.39 -6.71 -3.50
CA ASP A 13 -10.87 -7.33 -4.73
C ASP A 13 -10.22 -8.71 -4.89
N TYR A 14 -10.87 -9.74 -4.33
CA TYR A 14 -10.37 -11.11 -4.43
C TYR A 14 -10.43 -11.71 -5.84
N PRO A 15 -11.46 -11.44 -6.67
CA PRO A 15 -11.42 -11.79 -8.08
C PRO A 15 -10.17 -11.25 -8.77
N LEU A 16 -9.80 -9.98 -8.54
CA LEU A 16 -8.56 -9.40 -9.06
C LEU A 16 -7.33 -10.16 -8.57
N LEU A 17 -7.21 -10.42 -7.27
CA LEU A 17 -6.09 -11.21 -6.72
C LEU A 17 -5.99 -12.61 -7.34
N LYS A 18 -7.13 -13.27 -7.58
CA LYS A 18 -7.17 -14.57 -8.26
C LYS A 18 -6.68 -14.47 -9.70
N ARG A 19 -7.10 -13.44 -10.44
CA ARG A 19 -6.61 -13.18 -11.80
C ARG A 19 -5.10 -12.93 -11.79
N THR A 20 -4.59 -12.16 -10.84
CA THR A 20 -3.14 -11.92 -10.65
C THR A 20 -2.37 -13.22 -10.44
N ALA A 21 -2.84 -14.09 -9.56
CA ALA A 21 -2.18 -15.38 -9.32
C ALA A 21 -2.19 -16.28 -10.58
N LEU A 22 -3.32 -16.35 -11.29
CA LEU A 22 -3.46 -17.17 -12.50
C LEU A 22 -2.62 -16.64 -13.69
N ALA A 23 -2.51 -15.31 -13.83
CA ALA A 23 -1.71 -14.69 -14.88
C ALA A 23 -0.20 -14.84 -14.65
N HIS A 24 0.22 -15.13 -13.41
CA HIS A 24 1.64 -15.19 -13.03
C HIS A 24 1.98 -16.49 -12.27
N PRO A 25 1.78 -17.68 -12.88
CA PRO A 25 1.95 -18.96 -12.19
C PRO A 25 3.39 -19.20 -11.69
N GLY A 26 4.39 -18.56 -12.31
CA GLY A 26 5.80 -18.62 -11.89
C GLY A 26 6.19 -17.64 -10.78
N LYS A 27 5.24 -16.85 -10.25
CA LYS A 27 5.50 -15.83 -9.22
C LYS A 27 4.62 -16.10 -7.99
N THR A 28 5.17 -15.87 -6.81
CA THR A 28 4.40 -15.96 -5.56
C THR A 28 3.56 -14.71 -5.36
N LEU A 29 2.26 -14.91 -5.10
CA LEU A 29 1.34 -13.92 -4.55
C LEU A 29 1.29 -14.09 -3.02
N LEU A 30 1.99 -13.20 -2.31
CA LEU A 30 2.09 -13.20 -0.85
C LEU A 30 1.04 -12.27 -0.23
N LEU A 31 0.09 -12.82 0.51
CA LEU A 31 -0.98 -12.09 1.20
C LEU A 31 -0.76 -12.18 2.72
N VAL A 32 -0.34 -11.07 3.32
CA VAL A 32 0.04 -10.98 4.74
C VAL A 32 -1.03 -10.25 5.54
N GLY A 33 -1.57 -10.89 6.57
CA GLY A 33 -2.51 -10.29 7.50
C GLY A 33 -3.73 -11.16 7.81
N PRO A 34 -4.57 -10.73 8.76
CA PRO A 34 -5.77 -11.47 9.14
C PRO A 34 -6.74 -11.64 7.96
N VAL A 35 -7.26 -12.85 7.81
CA VAL A 35 -8.27 -13.19 6.80
C VAL A 35 -9.65 -13.07 7.43
N ASN A 36 -10.29 -11.92 7.22
CA ASN A 36 -11.61 -11.57 7.74
C ASN A 36 -12.67 -11.64 6.63
N SER A 37 -12.57 -12.67 5.79
CA SER A 37 -13.50 -12.94 4.69
C SER A 37 -13.50 -14.43 4.35
N LYS A 38 -14.67 -14.95 3.98
CA LYS A 38 -14.80 -16.32 3.42
C LYS A 38 -14.56 -16.35 1.91
N GLU A 39 -14.53 -15.18 1.26
CA GLU A 39 -14.45 -15.05 -0.20
C GLU A 39 -13.19 -15.68 -0.81
N PRO A 40 -11.96 -15.55 -0.26
CA PRO A 40 -10.77 -16.23 -0.77
C PRO A 40 -10.98 -17.73 -0.94
N HIS A 41 -11.57 -18.37 0.07
CA HIS A 41 -11.85 -19.79 0.07
C HIS A 41 -12.97 -20.16 -0.92
N ALA A 42 -14.04 -19.38 -0.94
CA ALA A 42 -15.18 -19.59 -1.82
C ALA A 42 -14.78 -19.56 -3.30
N ILE A 43 -13.85 -18.68 -3.69
CA ILE A 43 -13.34 -18.61 -5.05
C ILE A 43 -12.12 -19.51 -5.28
N GLY A 44 -11.66 -20.25 -4.28
CA GLY A 44 -10.48 -21.13 -4.35
C GLY A 44 -9.16 -20.39 -4.60
N LEU A 45 -9.04 -19.14 -4.14
CA LEU A 45 -7.81 -18.36 -4.21
C LEU A 45 -6.70 -19.02 -3.37
N ASP A 46 -7.07 -19.50 -2.17
CA ASP A 46 -6.20 -20.22 -1.23
C ASP A 46 -5.76 -21.61 -1.74
N LYS A 47 -6.39 -22.12 -2.81
CA LYS A 47 -6.06 -23.41 -3.43
C LYS A 47 -5.06 -23.27 -4.58
N LEU A 48 -4.72 -22.05 -4.99
CA LEU A 48 -3.75 -21.82 -6.05
C LEU A 48 -2.33 -22.07 -5.53
N PRO A 49 -1.48 -22.83 -6.26
CA PRO A 49 -0.19 -23.29 -5.76
C PRO A 49 0.82 -22.15 -5.54
N ASN A 50 0.60 -20.99 -6.15
CA ASN A 50 1.45 -19.81 -6.06
C ASN A 50 0.87 -18.72 -5.14
N VAL A 51 -0.17 -19.02 -4.36
CA VAL A 51 -0.76 -18.10 -3.39
C VAL A 51 -0.36 -18.50 -1.98
N VAL A 52 0.22 -17.57 -1.23
CA VAL A 52 0.61 -17.77 0.17
C VAL A 52 -0.17 -16.79 1.03
N MET A 53 -1.08 -17.30 1.86
CA MET A 53 -1.81 -16.52 2.85
C MET A 53 -1.20 -16.79 4.22
N THR A 54 -0.55 -15.79 4.82
CA THR A 54 0.21 -16.01 6.06
C THR A 54 -0.64 -15.96 7.33
N GLY A 55 -1.86 -15.42 7.23
CA GLY A 55 -2.62 -14.97 8.39
C GLY A 55 -1.95 -13.78 9.08
N SER A 56 -2.38 -13.50 10.32
CA SER A 56 -1.83 -12.42 11.15
C SER A 56 -0.34 -12.60 11.43
N ARG A 57 0.40 -11.49 11.40
CA ARG A 57 1.81 -11.40 11.75
C ARG A 57 2.04 -10.27 12.75
N LYS A 58 3.10 -10.37 13.54
CA LYS A 58 3.53 -9.29 14.44
C LYS A 58 4.01 -8.11 13.60
N LEU A 59 3.81 -6.90 14.12
CA LEU A 59 4.23 -5.68 13.44
C LEU A 59 5.73 -5.68 13.10
N SER A 60 6.56 -6.23 13.99
CA SER A 60 8.01 -6.36 13.81
C SER A 60 8.42 -7.30 12.67
N GLU A 61 7.53 -8.18 12.20
CA GLU A 61 7.82 -9.12 11.10
C GLU A 61 7.52 -8.51 9.72
N LEU A 62 6.69 -7.46 9.67
CA LEU A 62 6.21 -6.89 8.40
C LEU A 62 7.32 -6.29 7.53
N PRO A 63 8.33 -5.58 8.08
CA PRO A 63 9.41 -5.03 7.25
C PRO A 63 10.20 -6.10 6.49
N ALA A 64 10.50 -7.24 7.15
CA ALA A 64 11.20 -8.36 6.51
C ALA A 64 10.36 -8.97 5.37
N LEU A 65 9.06 -9.17 5.61
CA LEU A 65 8.15 -9.67 4.57
C LEU A 65 8.03 -8.70 3.39
N LEU A 66 7.92 -7.40 3.67
CA LEU A 66 7.89 -6.36 2.64
C LEU A 66 9.18 -6.33 1.82
N GLN A 67 10.34 -6.50 2.46
CA GLN A 67 11.64 -6.53 1.78
C GLN A 67 11.69 -7.62 0.70
N HIS A 68 11.06 -8.77 0.93
CA HIS A 68 10.98 -9.88 -0.02
C HIS A 68 9.92 -9.71 -1.12
N MET A 69 9.10 -8.66 -1.08
CA MET A 69 8.17 -8.36 -2.16
C MET A 69 8.87 -7.58 -3.26
N ASP A 70 8.87 -8.08 -4.50
CA ASP A 70 9.35 -7.29 -5.66
C ASP A 70 8.43 -6.09 -5.94
N ILE A 71 7.12 -6.31 -5.76
CA ILE A 71 6.05 -5.32 -5.93
C ILE A 71 5.07 -5.46 -4.78
N ALA A 72 4.62 -4.32 -4.27
CA ALA A 72 3.54 -4.23 -3.32
C ALA A 72 2.21 -3.86 -4.02
N LEU A 73 1.11 -4.49 -3.62
CA LEU A 73 -0.21 -4.28 -4.21
C LEU A 73 -1.09 -3.47 -3.27
N ILE A 74 -2.02 -2.70 -3.82
CA ILE A 74 -3.21 -2.20 -3.13
C ILE A 74 -4.43 -2.51 -4.02
N PRO A 75 -4.93 -3.77 -3.98
CA PRO A 75 -5.95 -4.30 -4.87
C PRO A 75 -7.35 -4.03 -4.31
N PHE A 76 -7.66 -2.77 -4.05
CA PHE A 76 -8.93 -2.39 -3.44
C PHE A 76 -10.05 -2.39 -4.49
N ARG A 77 -11.25 -2.79 -4.09
CA ARG A 77 -12.45 -2.58 -4.89
C ARG A 77 -12.66 -1.09 -5.10
N CYS A 78 -13.20 -0.67 -6.24
CA CYS A 78 -13.64 0.71 -6.46
C CYS A 78 -15.09 0.84 -6.02
N ASN A 79 -15.33 1.33 -4.79
CA ASN A 79 -16.67 1.49 -4.23
C ASN A 79 -16.73 2.70 -3.28
N LYS A 80 -17.93 3.03 -2.78
CA LYS A 80 -18.14 4.19 -1.89
C LYS A 80 -17.28 4.16 -0.62
N LEU A 81 -17.01 2.97 -0.07
CA LEU A 81 -16.20 2.84 1.13
C LEU A 81 -14.74 3.16 0.81
N THR A 82 -14.17 2.52 -0.22
CA THR A 82 -12.76 2.68 -0.57
C THR A 82 -12.45 4.06 -1.15
N GLU A 83 -13.41 4.69 -1.81
CA GLU A 83 -13.28 6.06 -2.33
C GLU A 83 -12.91 7.08 -1.23
N SER A 84 -13.29 6.83 0.02
CA SER A 84 -12.98 7.69 1.18
C SER A 84 -11.72 7.27 1.95
N ILE A 85 -10.95 6.29 1.47
CA ILE A 85 -9.80 5.75 2.20
C ILE A 85 -8.50 6.37 1.72
N TYR A 86 -7.71 6.87 2.68
CA TYR A 86 -6.27 7.04 2.54
C TYR A 86 -5.55 5.81 3.14
N PRO A 87 -4.98 4.90 2.34
CA PRO A 87 -4.36 3.69 2.86
C PRO A 87 -2.95 3.98 3.40
N LEU A 88 -2.75 3.86 4.71
CA LEU A 88 -1.42 4.03 5.33
C LEU A 88 -0.30 3.18 4.67
N LYS A 89 -0.67 2.01 4.14
CA LYS A 89 0.22 1.07 3.45
C LYS A 89 0.94 1.68 2.25
N ILE A 90 0.32 2.65 1.56
CA ILE A 90 0.97 3.30 0.42
C ILE A 90 2.24 4.02 0.90
N ASN A 91 2.19 4.69 2.06
CA ASN A 91 3.35 5.36 2.63
C ASN A 91 4.42 4.35 3.07
N GLU A 92 4.02 3.23 3.67
CA GLU A 92 4.94 2.17 4.10
C GLU A 92 5.69 1.54 2.91
N TYR A 93 4.97 1.25 1.82
CA TYR A 93 5.57 0.68 0.61
C TYR A 93 6.49 1.68 -0.09
N LEU A 94 6.08 2.95 -0.16
CA LEU A 94 6.89 4.02 -0.72
C LEU A 94 8.13 4.29 0.13
N ALA A 95 8.05 4.23 1.46
CA ALA A 95 9.19 4.35 2.36
C ALA A 95 10.22 3.22 2.16
N ALA A 96 9.74 2.01 1.88
CA ALA A 96 10.58 0.88 1.49
C ALA A 96 11.10 0.98 0.05
N GLY A 97 10.71 2.01 -0.70
CA GLY A 97 11.09 2.24 -2.10
C GLY A 97 10.48 1.24 -3.08
N LYS A 98 9.44 0.50 -2.66
CA LYS A 98 8.85 -0.57 -3.47
C LYS A 98 7.98 0.00 -4.60
N PRO A 99 8.02 -0.57 -5.81
CA PRO A 99 6.97 -0.35 -6.79
C PRO A 99 5.62 -0.74 -6.18
N VAL A 100 4.63 0.13 -6.33
CA VAL A 100 3.26 -0.10 -5.85
C VAL A 100 2.32 -0.15 -7.04
N VAL A 101 1.53 -1.20 -7.15
CA VAL A 101 0.43 -1.31 -8.12
C VAL A 101 -0.89 -1.21 -7.36
N THR A 102 -1.74 -0.28 -7.75
CA THR A 102 -3.02 -0.02 -7.06
C THR A 102 -4.15 0.22 -8.04
N THR A 103 -5.36 -0.21 -7.67
CA THR A 103 -6.57 0.21 -8.39
C THR A 103 -6.79 1.71 -8.21
N SER A 104 -7.37 2.37 -9.19
CA SER A 104 -7.72 3.80 -9.09
C SER A 104 -9.01 4.03 -8.27
N PHE A 105 -9.05 3.54 -7.03
CA PHE A 105 -10.26 3.48 -6.20
C PHE A 105 -10.69 4.81 -5.60
N SER A 106 -9.84 5.85 -5.57
CA SER A 106 -10.18 7.19 -5.06
C SER A 106 -9.43 8.30 -5.80
N ALA A 107 -9.92 9.54 -5.64
CA ALA A 107 -9.23 10.73 -6.16
C ALA A 107 -7.88 10.95 -5.48
N ASP A 108 -7.78 10.68 -4.18
CA ASP A 108 -6.53 10.82 -3.43
C ASP A 108 -5.45 9.87 -3.93
N ILE A 109 -5.81 8.64 -4.31
CA ILE A 109 -4.86 7.68 -4.84
C ILE A 109 -4.30 8.10 -6.20
N ARG A 110 -5.12 8.76 -7.03
CA ARG A 110 -4.64 9.29 -8.31
C ARG A 110 -3.57 10.37 -8.15
N ARG A 111 -3.47 11.04 -6.99
CA ARG A 111 -2.42 12.03 -6.69
C ARG A 111 -1.03 11.42 -6.56
N PHE A 112 -0.93 10.09 -6.40
CA PHE A 112 0.34 9.36 -6.38
C PHE A 112 0.85 9.02 -7.80
N SER A 113 0.20 9.51 -8.85
CA SER A 113 0.67 9.35 -10.23
C SER A 113 2.13 9.77 -10.36
N GLY A 114 2.92 8.95 -11.05
CA GLY A 114 4.37 9.13 -11.17
C GLY A 114 5.20 8.53 -10.02
N LEU A 115 4.56 8.10 -8.91
CA LEU A 115 5.20 7.33 -7.83
C LEU A 115 4.71 5.88 -7.80
N VAL A 116 3.45 5.65 -8.18
CA VAL A 116 2.81 4.33 -8.23
C VAL A 116 2.24 4.03 -9.61
N TYR A 117 1.97 2.76 -9.85
CA TYR A 117 1.28 2.27 -11.04
C TYR A 117 -0.22 2.20 -10.74
N LEU A 118 -0.99 3.03 -11.45
CA LEU A 118 -2.44 3.15 -11.29
C LEU A 118 -3.15 2.31 -12.35
N ALA A 119 -4.06 1.44 -11.91
CA ALA A 119 -4.85 0.60 -12.80
C ALA A 119 -6.32 1.02 -12.83
N ALA A 120 -6.86 1.20 -14.03
CA ALA A 120 -8.26 1.55 -14.28
C ALA A 120 -9.17 0.33 -14.42
N SER A 121 -8.62 -0.85 -14.69
CA SER A 121 -9.35 -2.10 -14.85
C SER A 121 -8.54 -3.29 -14.31
N HIS A 122 -9.14 -4.48 -14.26
CA HIS A 122 -8.42 -5.70 -13.89
C HIS A 122 -7.34 -6.06 -14.91
N ASP A 123 -7.58 -5.85 -16.20
CA ASP A 123 -6.59 -6.17 -17.25
C ASP A 123 -5.41 -5.21 -17.16
N ASP A 124 -5.70 -3.91 -17.02
CA ASP A 124 -4.69 -2.87 -16.78
C ASP A 124 -3.89 -3.16 -15.50
N PHE A 125 -4.53 -3.66 -14.43
CA PHE A 125 -3.81 -4.03 -13.20
C PHE A 125 -2.75 -5.12 -13.44
N LEU A 126 -3.04 -6.10 -14.30
CA LEU A 126 -2.06 -7.13 -14.67
C LEU A 126 -0.94 -6.56 -15.53
N GLU A 127 -1.26 -5.66 -16.47
CA GLU A 127 -0.28 -4.95 -17.28
C GLU A 127 0.65 -4.08 -16.42
N GLN A 128 0.10 -3.37 -15.44
CA GLN A 128 0.86 -2.57 -14.49
C GLN A 128 1.76 -3.41 -13.57
N ILE A 129 1.35 -4.63 -13.21
CA ILE A 129 2.26 -5.58 -12.53
C ILE A 129 3.44 -5.91 -13.42
N GLU A 130 3.21 -6.24 -14.69
CA GLU A 130 4.29 -6.58 -15.61
C GLU A 130 5.21 -5.39 -15.93
N ALA A 131 4.66 -4.18 -16.02
CA ALA A 131 5.44 -2.94 -16.18
C ALA A 131 6.31 -2.69 -14.94
N SER A 132 5.73 -2.76 -13.74
CA SER A 132 6.45 -2.54 -12.49
C SER A 132 7.50 -3.61 -12.18
N LEU A 133 7.33 -4.85 -12.66
CA LEU A 133 8.35 -5.91 -12.53
C LEU A 133 9.59 -5.63 -13.38
N ARG A 134 9.44 -4.90 -14.48
CA ARG A 134 10.55 -4.52 -15.38
C ARG A 134 11.20 -3.21 -14.94
N GLU A 135 10.65 -2.53 -13.95
CA GLU A 135 11.22 -1.32 -13.41
C GLU A 135 12.57 -1.60 -12.76
N ASN A 136 13.59 -0.88 -13.22
CA ASN A 136 14.91 -0.87 -12.59
C ASN A 136 15.44 0.57 -12.56
N ASP A 137 14.70 1.46 -11.90
CA ASP A 137 15.03 2.88 -11.77
C ASP A 137 15.34 3.25 -10.30
N PRO A 138 16.63 3.35 -9.93
CA PRO A 138 17.04 3.80 -8.61
C PRO A 138 16.56 5.22 -8.25
N ALA A 139 16.43 6.11 -9.23
CA ALA A 139 15.95 7.47 -8.98
C ALA A 139 14.46 7.47 -8.62
N LEU A 140 13.66 6.60 -9.24
CA LEU A 140 12.26 6.43 -8.89
C LEU A 140 12.10 5.82 -7.48
N ARG A 141 12.93 4.84 -7.14
CA ARG A 141 13.00 4.30 -5.76
C ARG A 141 13.28 5.40 -4.74
N GLU A 142 14.26 6.26 -4.99
CA GLU A 142 14.58 7.38 -4.09
C GLU A 142 13.45 8.41 -4.02
N LYS A 143 12.80 8.74 -5.15
CA LYS A 143 11.62 9.62 -5.17
C LYS A 143 10.49 9.10 -4.28
N ARG A 144 10.22 7.78 -4.30
CA ARG A 144 9.23 7.15 -3.42
C ARG A 144 9.59 7.31 -1.94
N SER A 145 10.84 6.99 -1.59
CA SER A 145 11.33 7.12 -0.22
C SER A 145 11.33 8.57 0.28
N ALA A 146 11.65 9.53 -0.59
CA ALA A 146 11.60 10.96 -0.29
C ALA A 146 10.17 11.46 -0.08
N PHE A 147 9.23 11.06 -0.94
CA PHE A 147 7.81 11.37 -0.76
C PHE A 147 7.27 10.81 0.56
N ALA A 148 7.61 9.56 0.89
CA ALA A 148 7.14 8.94 2.13
C ALA A 148 7.66 9.65 3.39
N ARG A 149 8.90 10.19 3.38
CA ARG A 149 9.46 10.98 4.49
C ARG A 149 8.62 12.22 4.81
N GLN A 150 8.09 12.89 3.79
CA GLN A 150 7.19 14.05 3.93
C GLN A 150 5.84 13.68 4.56
N ASN A 151 5.51 12.39 4.55
CA ASN A 151 4.27 11.85 5.11
C ASN A 151 4.49 11.16 6.47
N SER A 152 5.65 11.38 7.10
CA SER A 152 5.97 10.85 8.43
C SER A 152 5.11 11.51 9.51
N TRP A 153 4.96 10.84 10.66
CA TRP A 153 4.22 11.39 11.80
C TRP A 153 4.77 12.75 12.27
N PRO A 154 6.10 12.93 12.45
CA PRO A 154 6.64 14.25 12.77
C PRO A 154 6.27 15.32 11.74
N ALA A 155 6.40 15.03 10.45
CA ALA A 155 6.05 15.98 9.39
C ALA A 155 4.55 16.36 9.41
N ARG A 156 3.67 15.37 9.59
CA ARG A 156 2.22 15.61 9.66
C ARG A 156 1.80 16.36 10.92
N ILE A 157 2.49 16.15 12.05
CA ILE A 157 2.26 16.92 13.28
C ILE A 157 2.67 18.38 13.10
N LEU A 158 3.79 18.64 12.43
CA LEU A 158 4.23 20.01 12.13
C LEU A 158 3.23 20.74 11.25
N GLU A 159 2.76 20.11 10.17
CA GLU A 159 1.74 20.66 9.27
C GLU A 159 0.42 20.94 10.01
N LEU A 160 -0.03 20.01 10.85
CA LEU A 160 -1.24 20.20 11.66
C LEU A 160 -1.08 21.38 12.63
N ARG A 161 0.09 21.52 13.27
CA ARG A 161 0.38 22.63 14.17
C ARG A 161 0.35 23.96 13.43
N GLU A 162 0.98 24.06 12.27
CA GLU A 162 0.95 25.28 11.44
C GLU A 162 -0.49 25.68 11.09
N LEU A 163 -1.35 24.71 10.74
CA LEU A 163 -2.77 24.98 10.51
C LEU A 163 -3.48 25.45 11.78
N ILE A 164 -3.24 24.81 12.92
CA ILE A 164 -3.81 25.24 14.20
C ILE A 164 -3.36 26.66 14.53
N ASP A 165 -2.08 26.99 14.40
CA ASP A 165 -1.54 28.32 14.70
C ASP A 165 -2.19 29.39 13.80
N VAL A 166 -2.33 29.10 12.50
CA VAL A 166 -3.01 29.97 11.53
C VAL A 166 -4.47 30.24 11.91
N TYR A 167 -5.21 29.24 12.39
CA TYR A 167 -6.65 29.36 12.64
C TYR A 167 -7.04 29.61 14.10
N SER A 168 -6.11 29.45 15.06
CA SER A 168 -6.37 29.66 16.49
C SER A 168 -6.11 31.10 16.95
N GLY A 169 -5.32 31.88 16.19
CA GLY A 169 -4.92 33.22 16.59
C GLY A 169 -4.02 33.26 17.84
N ILE A 170 -3.50 32.11 18.26
CA ILE A 170 -2.57 31.95 19.38
C ILE A 170 -1.15 32.04 18.81
N GLU A 171 -0.31 32.94 19.35
CA GLU A 171 1.11 32.98 18.98
C GLU A 171 1.79 31.63 19.29
N PRO A 172 2.70 31.14 18.43
CA PRO A 172 3.28 29.82 18.59
C PRO A 172 4.00 29.69 19.94
N ALA A 173 3.51 28.79 20.80
CA ALA A 173 4.15 28.47 22.07
C ALA A 173 5.44 27.67 21.83
N LEU A 174 6.47 28.05 22.59
CA LEU A 174 7.88 27.65 22.57
C LEU A 174 8.21 26.19 22.15
N GLN A 175 9.38 26.08 21.52
CA GLN A 175 10.03 24.91 20.91
C GLN A 175 9.81 23.57 21.64
N TYR A 176 9.38 22.57 20.87
CA TYR A 176 9.51 21.16 21.25
C TYR A 176 10.99 20.76 21.12
N GLU A 177 11.64 20.44 22.23
CA GLU A 177 12.89 19.68 22.21
C GLU A 177 12.59 18.22 21.83
N GLU A 178 13.25 17.74 20.78
CA GLU A 178 13.26 16.33 20.39
C GLU A 178 13.81 15.48 21.54
N ASN A 179 12.94 14.80 22.27
CA ASN A 179 13.36 13.63 23.05
C ASN A 179 13.33 12.40 22.13
N GLU A 180 14.40 12.22 21.36
CA GLU A 180 14.76 10.91 20.81
C GLU A 180 15.02 9.93 21.97
N ARG A 181 14.12 8.96 22.17
CA ARG A 181 14.45 7.73 22.91
C ARG A 181 13.83 6.50 22.25
N ALA A 182 14.75 5.74 21.64
CA ALA A 182 14.88 4.28 21.51
C ALA A 182 13.72 3.47 20.89
#